data_AF-A0A450WBZ2-F1
#
_entry.id   AF-A0A450WBZ2-F1
#
_cell.length_a   1.000
_cell.length_b   1.000
_cell.length_c   1.000
_cell.angle_alpha   90.00
_cell.angle_beta   90.00
_cell.angle_gamma   90.00
#
_symmetry.space_group_name_H-M   'P 1'
#
loop_
_entity.id
_entity.type
_entity.pdbx_description
1 polymer ?
#
loop_
_entity_poly.entity_id
_entity_poly.type
_entity_poly.pdbx_seq_one_letter_code
_entity_poly.pdbx_strand_id
1 'polypeptide(L)'
;MRKQRKTKEMTPLEWTRMGTDLFGKDQKKWKFICPRCGRIQSPKDFNAHKDKGAKPEDAYRRCIGNFETENPCNFTTDQLMTTAPVTIKDGRKRVRIFDFATRN
;
A
#
# COMPACT_ATOMS: atom_id res chain seq x y z
N MET A 1 -8.21 19.51 11.84
CA MET A 1 -9.32 18.58 11.51
C MET A 1 -8.92 17.70 10.33
N ARG A 2 -8.59 16.42 10.53
CA ARG A 2 -8.35 15.49 9.41
C ARG A 2 -9.72 15.08 8.87
N LYS A 3 -10.14 15.66 7.72
CA LYS A 3 -11.33 15.22 6.98
C LYS A 3 -11.26 13.69 6.88
N GLN A 4 -12.28 12.99 7.38
CA GLN A 4 -12.37 11.54 7.22
C GLN A 4 -12.31 11.24 5.70
N ARG A 5 -11.17 10.73 5.22
CA ARG A 5 -11.07 10.26 3.83
C ARG A 5 -11.92 9.01 3.75
N LYS A 6 -13.08 9.12 3.11
CA LYS A 6 -13.94 7.99 2.74
C LYS A 6 -13.06 6.93 2.03
N THR A 7 -13.19 5.66 2.39
CA THR A 7 -12.48 4.58 1.70
C THR A 7 -12.87 4.59 0.22
N LYS A 8 -11.88 4.63 -0.66
CA LYS A 8 -12.07 4.55 -2.12
C LYS A 8 -12.28 3.09 -2.50
N GLU A 9 -13.22 2.83 -3.38
CA GLU A 9 -13.44 1.49 -3.95
C GLU A 9 -13.07 1.52 -5.43
N MET A 10 -12.40 0.47 -5.90
CA MET A 10 -12.00 0.33 -7.30
C MET A 10 -11.87 -1.14 -7.70
N THR A 11 -11.90 -1.42 -8.99
CA THR A 11 -11.64 -2.74 -9.57
C THR A 11 -10.13 -2.98 -9.75
N PRO A 12 -9.67 -4.23 -9.94
CA PRO A 12 -8.27 -4.51 -10.28
C PRO A 12 -7.79 -3.78 -11.54
N LEU A 13 -8.68 -3.62 -12.53
CA LEU A 13 -8.37 -2.93 -13.78
C LEU A 13 -8.15 -1.42 -13.54
N GLU A 14 -9.04 -0.78 -12.78
CA GLU A 14 -8.89 0.64 -12.40
C GLU A 14 -7.63 0.86 -11.56
N TRP A 15 -7.38 0.00 -10.58
CA TRP A 15 -6.16 0.07 -9.77
C TRP A 15 -4.90 -0.06 -10.62
N THR A 16 -4.90 -1.00 -11.56
CA THR A 16 -3.77 -1.23 -12.47
C THR A 16 -3.55 -0.05 -13.40
N ARG A 17 -4.63 0.51 -13.96
CA ARG A 17 -4.59 1.71 -14.80
C ARG A 17 -4.04 2.90 -14.03
N MET A 18 -4.55 3.17 -12.82
CA MET A 18 -4.07 4.27 -11.98
C MET A 18 -2.58 4.13 -11.64
N GLY A 19 -2.13 2.95 -11.23
CA GLY A 19 -0.71 2.71 -10.94
C GLY A 19 0.17 2.92 -12.17
N THR A 20 -0.29 2.43 -13.33
CA THR A 20 0.40 2.61 -14.61
C THR A 20 0.47 4.07 -15.03
N ASP A 21 -0.63 4.83 -14.88
CA ASP A 21 -0.70 6.25 -15.23
C ASP A 21 0.22 7.09 -14.35
N LEU A 22 0.35 6.73 -13.06
CA LEU A 22 1.20 7.43 -12.10
C LEU A 22 2.69 7.09 -12.25
N PHE A 23 3.03 5.79 -12.36
CA PHE A 23 4.40 5.29 -12.18
C PHE A 23 4.93 4.47 -13.36
N GLY A 24 4.13 4.28 -14.42
CA GLY A 24 4.46 3.43 -15.56
C GLY A 24 4.15 1.95 -15.32
N LYS A 25 4.42 1.12 -16.34
CA LYS A 25 4.05 -0.31 -16.35
C LYS A 25 4.81 -1.18 -15.33
N ASP A 26 5.96 -0.70 -14.83
CA ASP A 26 6.77 -1.44 -13.88
C ASP A 26 6.21 -1.30 -12.46
N GLN A 27 5.43 -2.31 -12.03
CA GLN A 27 4.81 -2.35 -10.70
C GLN A 27 5.83 -2.28 -9.56
N LYS A 28 7.09 -2.69 -9.78
CA LYS A 28 8.12 -2.64 -8.73
C LYS A 28 8.47 -1.20 -8.33
N LYS A 29 8.18 -0.24 -9.21
CA LYS A 29 8.39 1.20 -9.00
C LYS A 29 7.16 1.92 -8.49
N TRP A 30 6.02 1.24 -8.38
CA TRP A 30 4.81 1.86 -7.87
C TRP A 30 5.02 2.27 -6.42
N LYS A 31 4.56 3.47 -6.08
CA LYS A 31 4.74 4.04 -4.75
C LYS A 31 3.40 4.10 -4.03
N PHE A 32 3.38 3.66 -2.79
CA PHE A 32 2.23 3.64 -1.91
C PHE A 32 2.52 4.45 -0.66
N ILE A 33 1.50 5.08 -0.10
CA ILE A 33 1.62 5.86 1.13
C ILE A 33 0.98 5.11 2.31
N CYS A 34 1.76 4.88 3.37
CA CYS A 34 1.24 4.32 4.60
C CYS A 34 0.26 5.31 5.24
N PRO A 35 -1.02 4.96 5.46
CA PRO A 35 -2.01 5.89 5.99
C PRO A 35 -1.81 6.19 7.48
N ARG A 36 -1.00 5.40 8.20
CA ARG A 36 -0.68 5.64 9.61
C ARG A 36 0.45 6.64 9.79
N CYS A 37 1.61 6.39 9.17
CA CYS A 37 2.83 7.19 9.38
C CYS A 37 3.20 8.09 8.19
N GLY A 38 2.51 8.00 7.05
CA GLY A 38 2.78 8.84 5.87
C GLY A 38 3.98 8.42 5.03
N ARG A 39 4.68 7.33 5.39
CA ARG A 39 5.85 6.85 4.63
C ARG A 39 5.46 6.43 3.21
N ILE A 40 6.24 6.89 2.24
CA ILE A 40 6.15 6.44 0.85
C ILE A 40 7.07 5.23 0.68
N GLN A 41 6.54 4.17 0.08
CA GLN A 41 7.23 2.89 -0.07
C GLN A 41 6.86 2.23 -1.40
N SER A 42 7.75 1.40 -1.93
CA SER A 42 7.59 0.67 -3.18
C SER A 42 7.91 -0.82 -3.00
N PRO A 43 7.42 -1.70 -3.89
CA PRO A 43 7.80 -3.12 -3.85
C PRO A 43 9.31 -3.35 -3.94
N LYS A 44 10.05 -2.42 -4.57
CA LYS A 44 11.51 -2.49 -4.62
C LYS A 44 12.16 -2.36 -3.24
N ASP A 45 11.63 -1.52 -2.36
CA ASP A 45 12.20 -1.23 -1.04
C ASP A 45 12.17 -2.47 -0.12
N PHE A 46 11.14 -3.31 -0.28
CA PHE A 46 10.96 -4.54 0.49
C PHE A 46 12.01 -5.61 0.17
N ASN A 47 12.73 -5.48 -0.94
CA ASN A 47 13.82 -6.41 -1.25
C ASN A 47 14.94 -6.39 -0.19
N ALA A 48 15.15 -5.26 0.50
CA ALA A 48 16.15 -5.12 1.56
C ALA A 48 15.78 -5.86 2.86
N HIS A 49 14.56 -6.39 2.96
CA HIS A 49 14.02 -7.05 4.16
C HIS A 49 13.54 -8.48 3.91
N LYS A 50 14.00 -9.10 2.81
CA LYS A 50 13.61 -10.48 2.44
C LYS A 50 14.00 -11.52 3.49
N ASP A 51 15.14 -11.33 4.13
CA ASP A 51 15.64 -12.09 5.28
C ASP A 51 14.67 -12.08 6.47
N LYS A 52 13.86 -11.03 6.59
CA LYS A 52 12.80 -10.87 7.61
C LYS A 52 11.42 -11.30 7.10
N GLY A 53 11.35 -11.99 5.98
CA GLY A 53 10.12 -12.49 5.37
C GLY A 53 9.31 -11.43 4.62
N ALA A 54 9.87 -10.26 4.32
CA ALA A 54 9.20 -9.24 3.53
C ALA A 54 9.06 -9.67 2.07
N LYS A 55 7.88 -9.43 1.49
CA LYS A 55 7.59 -9.68 0.08
C LYS A 55 7.34 -8.36 -0.66
N PRO A 56 7.70 -8.21 -1.95
CA PRO A 56 7.40 -7.00 -2.71
C PRO A 56 5.91 -6.60 -2.68
N GLU A 57 5.01 -7.59 -2.66
CA GLU A 57 3.56 -7.38 -2.60
C GLU A 57 3.07 -6.85 -1.25
N ASP A 58 3.91 -6.86 -0.22
CA ASP A 58 3.58 -6.23 1.06
C ASP A 58 3.55 -4.70 0.96
N ALA A 59 4.19 -4.10 -0.06
CA ALA A 59 4.31 -2.65 -0.19
C ALA A 59 2.98 -1.89 -0.28
N TYR A 60 1.90 -2.55 -0.70
CA TYR A 60 0.57 -1.93 -0.73
C TYR A 60 -0.33 -2.37 0.45
N ARG A 61 0.14 -3.22 1.38
CA ARG A 61 -0.66 -3.72 2.52
C ARG A 61 -0.02 -3.49 3.89
N ARG A 62 1.30 -3.53 3.99
CA ARG A 62 2.06 -3.45 5.24
C ARG A 62 3.05 -2.31 5.16
N CYS A 63 3.20 -1.52 6.23
CA CYS A 63 4.23 -0.51 6.25
C CYS A 63 5.61 -1.17 6.30
N ILE A 64 6.60 -0.68 5.54
CA ILE A 64 7.98 -1.19 5.57
C ILE A 64 8.60 -1.10 6.98
N GLY A 65 8.13 -0.16 7.81
CA GLY A 65 8.46 -0.07 9.23
C GLY A 65 8.07 -1.30 10.07
N ASN A 66 7.38 -2.30 9.52
CA ASN A 66 7.22 -3.62 10.16
C ASN A 66 8.53 -4.40 10.21
N PHE A 67 9.51 -4.06 9.36
CA PHE A 67 10.76 -4.79 9.18
C PHE A 67 12.00 -3.97 9.62
N GLU A 68 11.77 -2.74 10.08
CA GLU A 68 12.81 -1.80 10.52
C GLU A 68 12.78 -1.62 12.04
N THR A 69 13.95 -1.39 12.63
CA THR A 69 14.11 -1.11 14.06
C THR A 69 14.21 0.38 14.38
N GLU A 70 14.82 1.17 13.48
CA GLU A 70 15.07 2.60 13.72
C GLU A 70 13.80 3.46 13.64
N ASN A 71 12.92 3.18 12.67
CA ASN A 71 11.69 3.93 12.47
C ASN A 71 10.48 2.97 12.34
N PRO A 72 10.08 2.30 13.43
CA PRO A 72 9.10 1.22 13.37
C PRO A 72 7.69 1.75 13.08
N CYS A 73 6.93 0.99 12.29
CA CYS A 73 5.51 1.21 12.07
C CYS A 73 4.85 -0.12 11.72
N ASN A 74 4.04 -0.66 12.64
CA ASN A 74 3.40 -1.97 12.51
C ASN A 74 2.06 -1.95 11.75
N PHE A 75 1.79 -0.88 10.98
CA PHE A 75 0.51 -0.77 10.28
C PHE A 75 0.38 -1.82 9.17
N THR A 76 -0.76 -2.52 9.15
CA THR A 76 -1.16 -3.45 8.09
C THR A 76 -2.67 -3.38 7.85
N THR A 77 -3.08 -3.56 6.60
CA THR A 77 -4.48 -3.70 6.18
C THR A 77 -5.09 -5.08 6.47
N ASP A 78 -4.30 -6.04 6.93
CA ASP A 78 -4.76 -7.42 7.16
C ASP A 78 -5.53 -7.58 8.48
N GLN A 79 -5.39 -6.63 9.42
CA GLN A 79 -6.10 -6.67 10.70
C GLN A 79 -7.60 -6.38 10.54
N LEU A 80 -8.44 -7.06 11.34
CA LEU A 80 -9.90 -7.03 11.23
C LEU A 80 -10.48 -5.61 11.28
N MET A 81 -9.94 -4.75 12.16
CA MET A 81 -10.45 -3.38 12.41
C MET A 81 -9.70 -2.27 11.68
N THR A 82 -8.79 -2.58 10.75
CA THR A 82 -8.06 -1.54 10.02
C THR A 82 -8.95 -0.88 8.96
N THR A 83 -9.14 0.43 9.08
CA THR A 83 -9.69 1.26 8.01
C THR A 83 -8.61 1.54 6.97
N ALA A 84 -8.63 0.78 5.87
CA ALA A 84 -7.76 1.02 4.73
C ALA A 84 -8.33 2.14 3.84
N PRO A 85 -7.46 2.98 3.23
CA PRO A 85 -7.91 4.07 2.37
C PRO A 85 -8.49 3.57 1.04
N VAL A 86 -8.13 2.37 0.58
CA VAL A 86 -8.58 1.80 -0.70
C VAL A 86 -9.01 0.34 -0.53
N THR A 87 -10.11 -0.03 -1.17
CA THR A 87 -10.59 -1.42 -1.30
C THR A 87 -10.69 -1.80 -2.77
N ILE A 88 -9.93 -2.81 -3.19
CA ILE A 88 -10.04 -3.43 -4.51
C ILE A 88 -11.17 -4.49 -4.48
N LYS A 89 -12.12 -4.36 -5.40
CA LYS A 89 -13.26 -5.26 -5.58
C LYS A 89 -13.07 -6.16 -6.81
N ASP A 90 -12.90 -7.45 -6.57
CA ASP A 90 -12.83 -8.48 -7.62
C ASP A 90 -13.92 -9.53 -7.39
N GLY A 91 -15.10 -9.31 -7.97
CA GLY A 91 -16.30 -10.09 -7.68
C GLY A 91 -16.66 -10.05 -6.19
N ARG A 92 -16.63 -11.23 -5.54
CA ARG A 92 -16.85 -11.39 -4.09
C ARG A 92 -15.62 -11.07 -3.24
N LYS A 93 -14.43 -11.02 -3.83
CA LYS A 93 -13.18 -10.71 -3.12
C LYS A 93 -13.09 -9.20 -2.84
N ARG A 94 -12.56 -8.88 -1.66
CA ARG A 94 -12.29 -7.51 -1.19
C ARG A 94 -10.87 -7.48 -0.65
N VAL A 95 -9.99 -6.72 -1.30
CA VAL A 95 -8.61 -6.55 -0.86
C VAL A 95 -8.43 -5.11 -0.38
N ARG A 96 -8.11 -4.95 0.90
CA ARG A 96 -7.81 -3.66 1.50
C ARG A 96 -6.34 -3.33 1.27
N ILE A 97 -6.05 -2.13 0.78
CA ILE A 97 -4.69 -1.70 0.43
C ILE A 97 -4.46 -0.21 0.79
N PHE A 98 -3.21 0.22 0.71
CA PHE A 98 -2.80 1.61 0.83
C PHE A 98 -3.19 2.41 -0.42
N ASP A 99 -3.23 3.73 -0.29
CA ASP A 99 -3.41 4.62 -1.44
C ASP A 99 -2.07 4.72 -2.20
N PHE A 100 -2.13 5.05 -3.49
CA PHE A 100 -0.92 5.42 -4.21
C PHE A 100 -0.34 6.72 -3.61
N ALA A 101 0.98 6.84 -3.61
CA ALA A 101 1.62 8.13 -3.40
C ALA A 101 1.26 9.03 -4.59
N THR A 102 1.00 10.32 -4.36
CA THR A 102 0.88 11.26 -5.47
C THR A 102 2.25 11.43 -6.15
N ARG A 103 2.27 11.75 -7.45
CA ARG A 103 3.50 12.22 -8.10
C ARG A 103 4.00 13.43 -7.29
N ASN A 104 5.19 13.30 -6.71
CA ASN A 104 5.92 14.41 -6.11
C ASN A 104 6.95 14.88 -7.13
#